data_AF-A0A383E0P2-F1
#
_entry.id   AF-A0A383E0P2-F1
#
_cell.length_a   1.000
_cell.length_b   1.000
_cell.length_c   1.000
_cell.angle_alpha   90.00
_cell.angle_beta   90.00
_cell.angle_gamma   90.00
#
_symmetry.space_group_name_H-M   'P 1'
#
loop_
_entity.id
_entity.type
_entity.pdbx_description
1 polymer ?
#
loop_
_entity_poly.entity_id
_entity_poly.type
_entity_poly.pdbx_seq_one_letter_code
_entity_poly.pdbx_strand_id
1 'polypeptide(L)'
;MNLEQLEPLAREWTRQSGDMILRHFRDPELFVEHKKDASPVTIADREAEQLLRNLIREHFPEHGLVGEEFGPDREDAEWVWLID
;
A
#
# COMPACT_ATOMS: atom_id res chain seq x y z
N MET A 1 9.99 3.92 -18.16
CA MET A 1 10.01 4.70 -16.90
C MET A 1 11.43 4.72 -16.35
N ASN A 2 11.90 5.81 -15.73
CA ASN A 2 13.19 5.81 -15.03
C ASN A 2 12.99 5.96 -13.51
N LEU A 3 13.96 5.51 -12.72
CA LEU A 3 13.87 5.57 -11.25
C LEU A 3 13.88 7.00 -10.70
N GLU A 4 14.50 7.94 -11.41
CA GLU A 4 14.56 9.35 -11.01
C GLU A 4 13.18 10.03 -11.03
N GLN A 5 12.27 9.57 -11.90
CA GLN A 5 10.89 10.03 -11.95
C GLN A 5 10.02 9.39 -10.86
N LEU A 6 10.34 8.17 -10.44
CA LEU A 6 9.58 7.42 -9.44
C LEU A 6 9.89 7.81 -8.01
N GLU A 7 11.17 8.06 -7.71
CA GLU A 7 11.64 8.36 -6.37
C GLU A 7 10.85 9.49 -5.66
N PRO A 8 10.61 10.66 -6.28
CA PRO A 8 9.88 11.73 -5.60
C PRO A 8 8.41 11.37 -5.36
N LEU A 9 7.77 10.60 -6.26
CA LEU A 9 6.40 10.14 -6.10
C LEU A 9 6.30 9.12 -4.97
N ALA A 10 7.16 8.10 -4.99
CA ALA A 10 7.21 7.08 -3.94
C ALA A 10 7.50 7.69 -2.56
N ARG A 11 8.42 8.66 -2.48
CA ARG A 11 8.70 9.40 -1.24
C ARG A 11 7.48 10.17 -0.73
N GLU A 12 6.73 10.80 -1.61
CA GLU A 12 5.53 11.54 -1.22
C GLU A 12 4.41 10.60 -0.79
N TRP A 13 4.16 9.53 -1.55
CA TRP A 13 3.10 8.57 -1.24
C TRP A 13 3.38 7.78 0.03
N THR A 14 4.64 7.43 0.31
CA THR A 14 5.01 6.79 1.58
C THR A 14 4.83 7.72 2.79
N ARG A 15 5.01 9.05 2.64
CA ARG A 15 4.63 10.00 3.69
C ARG A 15 3.12 10.04 3.91
N GLN A 16 2.33 10.11 2.85
CA GLN A 16 0.86 10.11 2.96
C GLN A 16 0.33 8.81 3.57
N SER A 17 0.92 7.67 3.22
CA SER A 17 0.64 6.38 3.84
C SER A 17 1.03 6.38 5.32
N GLY A 18 2.21 6.90 5.67
CA GLY A 18 2.62 7.08 7.07
C GLY A 18 1.65 7.96 7.87
N ASP A 19 1.19 9.07 7.29
CA ASP A 19 0.19 9.95 7.90
C ASP A 19 -1.17 9.26 8.08
N MET A 20 -1.55 8.35 7.17
CA MET A 20 -2.74 7.50 7.31
C MET A 20 -2.59 6.55 8.50
N ILE A 21 -1.48 5.80 8.55
CA ILE A 21 -1.19 4.85 9.62
C ILE A 21 -1.17 5.54 10.98
N LEU A 22 -0.56 6.73 11.06
CA LEU A 22 -0.46 7.50 12.30
C LEU A 22 -1.81 7.96 12.88
N ARG A 23 -2.90 7.99 12.09
CA ARG A 23 -4.25 8.28 12.61
C ARG A 23 -4.77 7.20 13.54
N HIS A 24 -4.33 5.96 13.35
CA HIS A 24 -4.68 4.80 14.16
C HIS A 24 -3.69 4.57 15.31
N PHE A 25 -2.60 5.33 15.36
CA PHE A 25 -1.55 5.14 16.36
C PHE A 25 -2.05 5.48 17.76
N ARG A 26 -1.88 4.53 18.69
CA ARG A 26 -2.34 4.61 20.09
C ARG A 26 -3.85 4.70 20.25
N ASP A 27 -4.62 4.33 19.23
CA ASP A 27 -6.05 4.13 19.38
C ASP A 27 -6.30 2.89 20.28
N PRO A 28 -6.89 3.04 21.48
CA PRO A 28 -7.20 1.91 22.36
C PRO A 28 -8.29 0.99 21.79
N GLU A 29 -9.05 1.45 20.79
CA GLU A 29 -10.11 0.69 20.13
C GLU A 29 -9.65 0.04 18.81
N LEU A 30 -8.36 0.14 18.46
CA LEU A 30 -7.83 -0.46 17.24
C LEU A 30 -8.05 -1.97 17.23
N PHE A 31 -8.86 -2.42 16.28
CA PHE A 31 -9.15 -3.84 16.09
C PHE A 31 -8.05 -4.52 15.27
N VAL A 32 -7.57 -5.66 15.77
CA VAL A 32 -6.58 -6.51 15.11
C VAL A 32 -7.26 -7.79 14.64
N GLU A 33 -7.34 -7.96 13.33
CA GLU A 33 -7.73 -9.19 12.67
C GLU A 33 -6.53 -10.12 12.52
N HIS A 34 -6.77 -11.41 12.36
CA HIS A 34 -5.72 -12.40 12.07
C HIS A 34 -6.01 -13.05 10.71
N LYS A 35 -5.01 -13.07 9.84
CA LYS A 35 -5.07 -13.75 8.54
C LYS A 35 -5.07 -15.28 8.74
N LYS A 36 -5.24 -16.03 7.65
CA LYS A 36 -5.31 -17.51 7.69
C LYS A 36 -4.05 -18.17 8.26
N ASP A 37 -2.90 -17.52 8.09
CA ASP A 37 -1.61 -17.96 8.62
C ASP A 37 -1.32 -17.42 10.04
N ALA A 38 -2.33 -16.81 10.68
CA ALA A 38 -2.28 -16.18 11.99
C ALA A 38 -1.40 -14.92 12.09
N SER A 39 -0.94 -14.36 10.96
CA SER A 39 -0.35 -13.02 10.96
C SER A 39 -1.41 -11.95 11.31
N PRO A 40 -1.04 -10.90 12.06
CA PRO A 40 -1.96 -9.82 12.41
C PRO A 40 -2.17 -8.87 11.22
N VAL A 41 -3.37 -8.30 11.11
CA VAL A 41 -3.71 -7.22 10.19
C VAL A 41 -4.69 -6.26 10.86
N THR A 42 -4.53 -4.97 10.63
CA THR A 42 -5.39 -3.92 11.15
C THR A 42 -6.04 -3.11 10.03
N ILE A 43 -6.97 -2.23 10.41
CA ILE A 43 -7.52 -1.26 9.46
C ILE A 43 -6.45 -0.31 8.92
N ALA A 44 -5.40 -0.02 9.70
CA ALA A 44 -4.31 0.85 9.28
C ALA A 44 -3.53 0.25 8.10
N ASP A 45 -3.23 -1.05 8.14
CA ASP A 45 -2.51 -1.77 7.07
C ASP A 45 -3.33 -1.75 5.77
N ARG A 46 -4.64 -2.05 5.88
CA ARG A 46 -5.57 -2.02 4.73
C ARG A 46 -5.73 -0.62 4.14
N GLU A 47 -5.87 0.41 4.97
CA GLU A 47 -6.02 1.79 4.48
C GLU A 47 -4.73 2.33 3.85
N ALA A 48 -3.58 1.99 4.42
CA ALA A 48 -2.27 2.33 3.88
C ALA A 48 -2.06 1.74 2.48
N GLU A 49 -2.25 0.42 2.33
CA GLU A 49 -2.10 -0.24 1.03
C GLU A 49 -3.15 0.26 0.03
N GLN A 50 -4.40 0.45 0.45
CA GLN A 50 -5.46 0.95 -0.43
C GLN A 50 -5.16 2.37 -0.96
N LEU A 51 -4.61 3.26 -0.12
CA LEU A 51 -4.16 4.59 -0.53
C LEU A 51 -3.07 4.49 -1.60
N LEU A 52 -2.02 3.68 -1.36
CA LEU A 52 -0.92 3.50 -2.30
C LEU A 52 -1.41 2.92 -3.64
N ARG A 53 -2.28 1.91 -3.60
CA ARG A 53 -2.91 1.33 -4.81
C ARG A 53 -3.67 2.38 -5.61
N ASN A 54 -4.41 3.27 -4.94
CA ASN A 54 -5.16 4.34 -5.61
C ASN A 54 -4.23 5.34 -6.29
N LEU A 55 -3.20 5.82 -5.58
CA LEU A 55 -2.22 6.76 -6.12
C LEU A 55 -1.44 6.17 -7.31
N ILE A 56 -1.02 4.91 -7.20
CA ILE A 56 -0.32 4.21 -8.28
C ILE A 56 -1.24 4.05 -9.49
N ARG A 57 -2.50 3.64 -9.32
CA ARG A 57 -3.43 3.50 -10.45
C ARG A 57 -3.75 4.83 -11.12
N GLU A 58 -3.82 5.92 -10.37
CA GLU A 58 -4.04 7.26 -10.92
C GLU A 58 -2.88 7.71 -11.81
N HIS A 59 -1.63 7.45 -11.40
CA HIS A 59 -0.44 7.90 -12.13
C HIS A 59 0.04 6.89 -13.17
N PHE A 60 -0.18 5.61 -12.92
CA PHE A 60 0.36 4.48 -13.67
C PHE A 60 -0.70 3.38 -13.86
N PRO A 61 -1.77 3.64 -14.64
CA PRO A 61 -2.90 2.72 -14.80
C PRO A 61 -2.53 1.36 -15.44
N GLU A 62 -1.37 1.29 -16.10
CA GLU A 62 -0.88 0.07 -16.75
C GLU A 62 0.08 -0.77 -15.88
N HIS A 63 0.47 -0.28 -14.70
CA HIS A 63 1.36 -1.04 -13.82
C HIS A 63 0.61 -2.09 -13.01
N GLY A 64 1.32 -3.17 -12.68
CA GLY A 64 0.89 -4.17 -11.72
C GLY A 64 1.12 -3.75 -10.28
N LEU A 65 0.40 -4.42 -9.37
CA LEU A 65 0.44 -4.22 -7.93
C LEU A 65 0.46 -5.59 -7.26
N VAL A 66 1.39 -5.81 -6.35
CA VAL A 66 1.38 -6.96 -5.45
C VAL A 66 1.53 -6.42 -4.04
N GLY A 67 0.51 -6.60 -3.22
CA GLY A 67 0.51 -6.15 -1.83
C GLY A 67 0.02 -7.22 -0.87
N GLU A 68 0.40 -7.08 0.39
CA GLU A 68 0.15 -8.06 1.45
C GLU A 68 -1.34 -8.20 1.79
N GLU A 69 -2.11 -7.11 1.68
CA GLU A 69 -3.49 -7.05 2.17
C GLU A 69 -4.56 -7.33 1.13
N PHE A 70 -4.32 -6.94 -0.14
CA PHE A 70 -5.32 -7.11 -1.21
C PHE A 70 -4.89 -8.06 -2.33
N GLY A 71 -3.70 -8.67 -2.24
CA GLY A 71 -3.21 -9.65 -3.22
C GLY A 71 -2.83 -9.05 -4.59
N PRO A 72 -2.43 -9.87 -5.56
CA PRO A 72 -1.91 -9.38 -6.83
C PRO A 72 -2.99 -8.79 -7.75
N ASP A 73 -2.60 -7.79 -8.54
CA ASP A 73 -3.34 -7.18 -9.65
C ASP A 73 -2.36 -6.91 -10.80
N ARG A 74 -2.59 -7.50 -11.98
CA ARG A 74 -1.69 -7.44 -13.16
C ARG A 74 -0.22 -7.75 -12.83
N GLU A 75 0.03 -8.85 -12.12
CA GLU A 75 1.38 -9.29 -11.74
C GLU A 75 2.30 -9.62 -12.94
N ASP A 76 1.72 -9.72 -14.14
CA ASP A 76 2.41 -9.95 -15.42
C ASP A 76 2.71 -8.66 -16.20
N ALA A 77 2.38 -7.49 -15.65
CA ALA A 77 2.69 -6.20 -16.27
C ALA A 77 4.21 -5.96 -16.37
N GLU A 78 4.63 -5.12 -17.32
CA GLU A 78 6.05 -4.75 -17.50
C GLU A 78 6.66 -4.15 -16.22
N TRP A 79 5.85 -3.39 -15.47
CA TRP A 79 6.24 -2.76 -14.21
C TRP A 79 5.27 -3.18 -13.12
N VAL A 80 5.79 -3.68 -12.01
CA VAL A 80 4.99 -4.14 -10.86
C VAL A 80 5.51 -3.46 -9.59
N TRP A 81 4.58 -2.87 -8.83
CA TRP A 81 4.87 -2.31 -7.50
C TRP A 81 4.65 -3.37 -6.43
N LEU A 82 5.63 -3.53 -5.54
CA LEU A 82 5.51 -4.33 -4.34
C LEU A 82 5.17 -3.40 -3.17
N ILE A 83 4.10 -3.72 -2.44
CA ILE A 83 3.60 -2.93 -1.32
C ILE A 83 3.54 -3.82 -0.07
N ASP A 84 4.07 -3.30 1.02
CA ASP A 84 4.02 -3.85 2.38
C ASP A 84 3.57 -2.69 3.28
#